data_AF-A0A7F8RBW7-F1
#
_entry.id   AF-A0A7F8RBW7-F1
#
_cell.length_a   1.000
_cell.length_b   1.000
_cell.length_c   1.000
_cell.angle_alpha   90.00
_cell.angle_beta   90.00
_cell.angle_gamma   90.00
#
_symmetry.space_group_name_H-M   'P 1'
#
loop_
_entity.id
_entity.type
_entity.pdbx_description
1 polymer ?
#
loop_
_entity_poly.entity_id
_entity_poly.type
_entity_poly.pdbx_seq_one_letter_code
_entity_poly.pdbx_strand_id
1 'polypeptide(L)'
;YFHVPDSATFSICPGGEQPAVKSSSLPCWDLMPDISQSPLDTSLLQKQILLAFSPSAGAAGSHCWSLPAIVRQEFPRQSVAVPFGNCGGNGFCTRAVALTYQEHFGVTYLTLSEDPSPRIIFHNRCPVTILIKENIKDIPKFEVYCRRIPSECSIHHELYHQISSYPDCKTKDLLPSLFLRVESLEDVTTEWSDAVDINNQGTQVVFLTGFGYVYVDIVLQCGTVFVTVAPEGKVGPSLTATNR
;
A
#
# COMPACT_ATOMS: atom_id res chain seq x y z
N TYR A 1 4.27 41.37 1.89
CA TYR A 1 4.43 40.03 1.29
C TYR A 1 4.80 39.07 2.40
N PHE A 2 3.87 38.22 2.83
CA PHE A 2 4.17 37.15 3.78
C PHE A 2 4.84 36.01 3.01
N HIS A 3 6.10 35.73 3.34
CA HIS A 3 6.81 34.58 2.81
C HIS A 3 6.26 33.34 3.53
N VAL A 4 5.34 32.62 2.88
CA VAL A 4 4.92 31.31 3.36
C VAL A 4 6.07 30.35 3.02
N PRO A 5 6.69 29.67 4.00
CA PRO A 5 7.75 28.70 3.70
C PRO A 5 7.17 27.52 2.90
N ASP A 6 7.92 27.04 1.90
CA ASP A 6 7.50 25.95 1.02
C ASP A 6 7.34 24.60 1.77
N SER A 7 7.93 24.47 2.95
CA SER A 7 7.78 23.31 3.84
C SER A 7 7.95 23.71 5.31
N ALA A 8 7.34 22.94 6.21
CA ALA A 8 7.51 23.07 7.66
C ALA A 8 7.61 21.68 8.28
N THR A 9 8.57 21.47 9.18
CA THR A 9 8.73 20.24 9.96
C THR A 9 8.25 20.47 11.38
N PHE A 10 7.41 19.57 11.89
CA PHE A 10 6.96 19.56 13.28
C PHE A 10 7.22 18.20 13.90
N SER A 11 7.49 18.16 15.21
CA SER A 11 7.71 16.92 15.96
C SER A 11 6.60 16.74 16.97
N ILE A 12 6.07 15.52 17.06
CA ILE A 12 5.06 15.13 18.05
C ILE A 12 5.76 14.28 19.11
N CYS A 13 5.64 14.64 20.39
CA CYS A 13 6.19 13.84 21.48
C CYS A 13 5.41 12.51 21.60
N PRO A 14 6.08 11.39 21.95
CA PRO A 14 5.38 10.12 22.16
C PRO A 14 4.37 10.25 23.30
N GLY A 15 3.11 9.97 23.02
CA GLY A 15 2.05 9.91 24.03
C GLY A 15 2.01 8.54 24.71
N GLY A 16 2.70 8.40 25.84
CA GLY A 16 2.61 7.25 26.76
C GLY A 16 3.30 5.95 26.30
N GLU A 17 3.67 5.11 27.28
CA GLU A 17 4.20 3.76 27.04
C GLU A 17 3.10 2.87 26.45
N GLN A 18 3.23 2.49 25.17
CA GLN A 18 2.39 1.46 24.56
C GLN A 18 3.04 0.07 24.69
N PRO A 19 2.25 -1.00 24.86
CA PRO A 19 2.78 -2.36 24.87
C PRO A 19 3.48 -2.66 23.54
N ALA A 20 4.65 -3.29 23.63
CA ALA A 20 5.48 -3.61 22.48
C ALA A 20 4.73 -4.54 21.51
N VAL A 21 4.10 -3.96 20.48
CA VAL A 21 3.68 -4.71 19.29
C VAL A 21 4.96 -5.32 18.71
N LYS A 22 5.01 -6.65 18.60
CA LYS A 22 6.13 -7.36 17.98
C LYS A 22 6.28 -6.85 16.56
N SER A 23 7.31 -6.03 16.34
CA SER A 23 7.72 -5.59 15.02
C SER A 23 8.48 -6.72 14.34
N SER A 24 8.20 -6.91 13.07
CA SER A 24 8.95 -7.84 12.23
C SER A 24 9.38 -7.12 10.95
N SER A 25 10.56 -7.48 10.48
CA SER A 25 11.28 -6.83 9.39
C SER A 25 10.66 -7.16 8.03
N LEU A 26 10.60 -6.17 7.15
CA LEU A 26 10.16 -6.32 5.76
C LEU A 26 11.05 -5.42 4.88
N PRO A 27 11.78 -5.98 3.90
CA PRO A 27 12.72 -5.21 3.09
C PRO A 27 12.01 -4.05 2.38
N CYS A 28 12.54 -2.84 2.52
CA CYS A 28 11.98 -1.66 1.89
C CYS A 28 12.52 -1.50 0.45
N TRP A 29 11.64 -1.80 -0.50
CA TRP A 29 11.46 -1.15 -1.81
C TRP A 29 12.45 -1.28 -2.96
N ASP A 30 11.93 -1.84 -4.05
CA ASP A 30 11.96 -1.24 -5.39
C ASP A 30 10.63 -0.49 -5.61
N LEU A 31 10.63 0.84 -5.65
CA LEU A 31 9.44 1.63 -5.95
C LEU A 31 9.78 2.86 -6.76
N MET A 32 9.22 2.93 -7.97
CA MET A 32 8.95 4.22 -8.58
C MET A 32 7.59 4.72 -8.04
N PRO A 33 7.47 5.96 -7.55
CA PRO A 33 6.16 6.58 -7.43
C PRO A 33 5.45 6.47 -8.77
N ASP A 34 4.17 6.15 -8.73
CA ASP A 34 3.32 6.22 -9.90
C ASP A 34 3.15 7.69 -10.28
N ILE A 35 4.00 8.18 -11.17
CA ILE A 35 3.87 9.49 -11.82
C ILE A 35 2.95 9.35 -13.06
N SER A 36 2.26 8.21 -13.25
CA SER A 36 1.27 8.10 -14.33
C SER A 36 -0.01 8.86 -13.99
N GLN A 37 0.09 10.17 -14.23
CA GLN A 37 -0.87 10.96 -15.01
C GLN A 37 -2.35 10.68 -14.72
N SER A 38 -2.89 11.35 -13.71
CA SER A 38 -4.17 12.04 -13.89
C SER A 38 -3.88 13.27 -14.77
N PRO A 39 -4.52 13.43 -15.95
CA PRO A 39 -4.34 14.63 -16.78
C PRO A 39 -5.01 15.88 -16.18
N LEU A 40 -5.64 15.77 -15.01
CA LEU A 40 -6.40 16.85 -14.38
C LEU A 40 -5.68 17.56 -13.23
N ASP A 41 -4.41 17.25 -12.95
CA ASP A 41 -3.71 17.76 -11.75
C ASP A 41 -2.59 18.77 -12.05
N THR A 42 -2.58 19.41 -13.22
CA THR A 42 -1.53 20.38 -13.59
C THR A 42 -1.70 21.78 -12.97
N SER A 43 -2.66 22.00 -12.04
CA SER A 43 -2.89 23.35 -11.46
C SER A 43 -3.12 23.43 -9.95
N LEU A 44 -3.14 22.33 -9.20
CA LEU A 44 -3.31 22.38 -7.74
C LEU A 44 -1.98 22.17 -7.02
N LEU A 45 -1.61 23.10 -6.14
CA LEU A 45 -0.51 22.95 -5.18
C LEU A 45 -0.79 21.72 -4.31
N GLN A 46 -0.23 20.59 -4.71
CA GLN A 46 -0.45 19.31 -4.07
C GLN A 46 0.32 19.28 -2.74
N LYS A 47 -0.40 19.31 -1.61
CA LYS A 47 0.21 19.20 -0.28
C LYS A 47 0.65 17.76 -0.05
N GLN A 48 1.89 17.59 0.41
CA GLN A 48 2.48 16.29 0.68
C GLN A 48 3.00 16.24 2.12
N ILE A 49 2.92 15.06 2.73
CA ILE A 49 3.41 14.81 4.09
C ILE A 49 4.42 13.68 4.03
N LEU A 50 5.58 13.89 4.68
CA LEU A 50 6.55 12.86 4.95
C LEU A 50 6.56 12.59 6.46
N LEU A 51 6.60 11.32 6.82
CA LEU A 51 6.59 10.87 8.21
C LEU A 51 7.89 10.14 8.50
N ALA A 52 8.45 10.34 9.69
CA ALA A 52 9.58 9.58 10.19
C ALA A 52 9.40 9.37 11.69
N PHE A 53 9.80 8.21 12.20
CA PHE A 53 9.96 8.05 13.64
C PHE A 53 11.28 8.68 14.07
N SER A 54 11.23 9.48 15.12
CA SER A 54 12.46 9.96 15.76
C SER A 54 13.16 8.76 16.41
N PRO A 55 14.49 8.60 16.23
CA PRO A 55 15.25 7.70 17.07
C PRO A 55 15.06 8.09 18.55
N SER A 56 15.05 7.11 19.44
CA SER A 56 15.10 7.36 20.87
C SER A 56 16.38 8.13 21.23
N ALA A 57 16.32 8.92 22.29
CA ALA A 57 17.46 9.73 22.75
C ALA A 57 18.70 8.84 22.92
N GLY A 58 19.70 9.02 22.04
CA GLY A 58 20.98 8.30 22.07
C GLY A 58 21.34 7.54 20.80
N ALA A 59 20.42 7.32 19.85
CA ALA A 59 20.76 6.70 18.57
C ALA A 59 21.11 7.76 17.50
N ALA A 60 22.40 7.88 17.18
CA ALA A 60 22.87 8.63 16.01
C ALA A 60 22.49 7.87 14.73
N GLY A 61 21.25 8.02 14.29
CA GLY A 61 20.71 7.38 13.09
C GLY A 61 20.12 8.41 12.14
N SER A 62 20.36 8.24 10.84
CA SER A 62 19.67 8.99 9.78
C SER A 62 18.16 8.74 9.87
N HIS A 63 17.35 9.79 9.90
CA HIS A 63 15.91 9.67 9.77
C HIS A 63 15.55 9.04 8.43
N CYS A 64 14.93 7.87 8.46
CA CYS A 64 14.37 7.23 7.27
C CYS A 64 12.94 7.76 7.12
N TRP A 65 12.72 8.57 6.09
CA TRP A 65 11.41 9.16 5.81
C TRP A 65 10.52 8.17 5.06
N SER A 66 9.21 8.27 5.28
CA SER A 66 8.21 7.63 4.43
C SER A 66 8.27 8.20 3.01
N LEU A 67 7.62 7.51 2.08
CA LEU A 67 7.29 8.12 0.80
C LEU A 67 6.36 9.32 1.01
N PRO A 68 6.37 10.32 0.10
CA PRO A 68 5.43 11.43 0.16
C PRO A 68 3.98 10.93 0.09
N ALA A 69 3.22 11.19 1.16
CA ALA A 69 1.79 10.96 1.20
C ALA A 69 1.08 12.23 0.71
N ILE A 70 0.32 12.10 -0.39
CA ILE A 70 -0.43 13.21 -0.96
C ILE A 70 -1.69 13.43 -0.12
N VAL A 71 -1.87 14.63 0.39
CA VAL A 71 -3.09 15.01 1.11
C VAL A 71 -4.17 15.31 0.07
N ARG A 72 -5.17 14.42 -0.01
CA ARG A 72 -6.29 14.52 -0.95
C ARG A 72 -7.61 14.66 -0.19
N GLN A 73 -8.45 15.60 -0.57
CA GLN A 73 -9.77 15.80 0.04
C GLN A 73 -10.72 14.64 -0.25
N GLU A 74 -10.52 13.98 -1.39
CA GLU A 74 -11.32 12.88 -1.91
C GLU A 74 -11.12 11.59 -1.10
N PHE A 75 -9.99 11.47 -0.40
CA PHE A 75 -9.60 10.28 0.34
C PHE A 75 -9.64 10.60 1.84
N PRO A 76 -10.70 10.18 2.56
CA PRO A 76 -10.83 10.48 3.98
C PRO A 76 -9.72 9.83 4.83
N ARG A 77 -9.08 8.79 4.28
CA ARG A 77 -8.00 8.03 4.90
C ARG A 77 -6.99 7.54 3.85
N GLN A 78 -5.72 7.56 4.23
CA GLN A 78 -4.61 6.91 3.54
C GLN A 78 -3.69 6.19 4.54
N SER A 79 -3.22 5.00 4.18
CA SER A 79 -2.23 4.22 4.94
C SER A 79 -0.80 4.51 4.46
N VAL A 80 0.06 4.99 5.36
CA VAL A 80 1.45 5.39 5.09
C VAL A 80 2.42 4.45 5.81
N ALA A 81 3.49 4.02 5.13
CA ALA A 81 4.52 3.15 5.71
C ALA A 81 5.61 4.06 6.21
N VAL A 82 5.78 4.07 7.52
CA VAL A 82 6.75 4.92 8.18
C VAL A 82 7.90 4.02 8.65
N PRO A 83 9.12 4.22 8.16
CA PRO A 83 10.28 3.47 8.61
C PRO A 83 10.49 3.64 10.12
N PHE A 84 10.52 2.51 10.82
CA PHE A 84 10.85 2.37 12.23
C PHE A 84 12.28 1.80 12.29
N GLY A 85 13.19 2.44 13.03
CA GLY A 85 14.64 2.24 12.92
C GLY A 85 15.19 0.81 13.10
N ASN A 86 16.53 0.72 13.05
CA ASN A 86 17.37 -0.49 12.91
C ASN A 86 16.86 -1.76 13.63
N CYS A 87 16.15 -2.62 12.90
CA CYS A 87 15.97 -4.03 13.25
C CYS A 87 17.22 -4.79 12.76
N GLY A 88 18.00 -5.34 13.69
CA GLY A 88 19.34 -5.87 13.42
C GLY A 88 19.50 -6.67 12.13
N GLY A 89 20.60 -6.38 11.43
CA GLY A 89 21.31 -7.31 10.54
C GLY A 89 20.84 -7.39 9.09
N ASN A 90 19.53 -7.30 8.77
CA ASN A 90 19.11 -7.67 7.40
C ASN A 90 17.86 -6.98 6.81
N GLY A 91 17.39 -5.86 7.34
CA GLY A 91 16.34 -5.09 6.66
C GLY A 91 15.70 -3.96 7.46
N PHE A 92 15.10 -3.01 6.73
CA PHE A 92 14.30 -1.91 7.29
C PHE A 92 13.01 -2.46 7.92
N CYS A 93 12.54 -1.83 9.00
CA CYS A 93 11.25 -2.12 9.64
C CYS A 93 10.30 -0.96 9.33
N THR A 94 9.02 -1.22 9.05
CA THR A 94 8.01 -0.15 8.83
C THR A 94 6.82 -0.34 9.75
N ARG A 95 6.25 0.77 10.23
CA ARG A 95 4.95 0.80 10.91
C ARG A 95 3.92 1.48 10.00
N ALA A 96 2.70 0.96 9.97
CA ALA A 96 1.60 1.57 9.24
C ALA A 96 0.97 2.70 10.08
N VAL A 97 0.78 3.86 9.45
CA VAL A 97 0.14 5.03 10.04
C VAL A 97 -1.01 5.46 9.14
N ALA A 98 -2.21 5.56 9.70
CA ALA A 98 -3.36 6.11 9.01
C ALA A 98 -3.28 7.65 9.08
N LEU A 99 -3.20 8.29 7.92
CA LEU A 99 -3.36 9.71 7.72
C LEU A 99 -4.80 9.98 7.30
N THR A 100 -5.55 10.76 8.07
CA THR A 100 -6.93 11.12 7.73
C THR A 100 -7.06 12.60 7.44
N TYR A 101 -8.00 12.93 6.56
CA TYR A 101 -8.33 14.29 6.17
C TYR A 101 -9.76 14.59 6.58
N GLN A 102 -9.95 15.67 7.34
CA GLN A 102 -11.27 16.19 7.67
C GLN A 102 -11.29 17.71 7.54
N GLU A 103 -12.34 18.26 6.96
CA GLU A 103 -12.55 19.70 6.89
C GLU A 103 -13.79 20.09 7.69
N HIS A 104 -13.65 21.09 8.55
CA HIS A 104 -14.74 21.57 9.39
C HIS A 104 -14.59 23.07 9.61
N PHE A 105 -15.62 23.84 9.20
CA PHE A 105 -15.63 25.30 9.24
C PHE A 105 -14.40 25.99 8.60
N GLY A 106 -13.93 25.47 7.46
CA GLY A 106 -12.78 26.01 6.74
C GLY A 106 -11.42 25.72 7.38
N VAL A 107 -11.39 24.87 8.41
CA VAL A 107 -10.16 24.35 9.02
C VAL A 107 -9.95 22.91 8.56
N THR A 108 -8.75 22.64 8.04
CA THR A 108 -8.29 21.29 7.70
C THR A 108 -7.68 20.63 8.93
N TYR A 109 -8.23 19.50 9.33
CA TYR A 109 -7.72 18.62 10.37
C TYR A 109 -7.07 17.41 9.72
N LEU A 110 -5.82 17.17 10.09
CA LEU A 110 -5.07 15.97 9.72
C LEU A 110 -4.84 15.16 10.98
N THR A 111 -5.25 13.90 10.97
CA THR A 111 -5.00 12.99 12.11
C THR A 111 -4.03 11.91 11.69
N LEU A 112 -3.06 11.63 12.56
CA LEU A 112 -2.10 10.54 12.41
C LEU A 112 -2.37 9.54 13.53
N SER A 113 -2.73 8.31 13.17
CA SER A 113 -2.95 7.22 14.13
C SER A 113 -2.26 5.94 13.67
N GLU A 114 -2.01 5.02 14.59
CA GLU A 114 -1.63 3.65 14.20
C GLU A 114 -2.72 3.05 13.32
N ASP A 115 -2.32 2.38 12.26
CA ASP A 115 -3.25 1.78 11.31
C ASP A 115 -3.51 0.31 11.67
N PRO A 116 -4.74 -0.05 12.09
CA PRO A 116 -5.07 -1.43 12.41
C PRO A 116 -5.36 -2.26 11.15
N SER A 117 -5.61 -1.64 9.99
CA SER A 117 -6.01 -2.36 8.78
C SER A 117 -4.79 -2.90 8.03
N PRO A 118 -4.90 -4.11 7.45
CA PRO A 118 -3.79 -4.70 6.72
C PRO A 118 -3.48 -3.90 5.45
N ARG A 119 -2.24 -3.45 5.34
CA ARG A 119 -1.72 -2.91 4.09
C ARG A 119 -1.46 -4.03 3.10
N ILE A 120 -1.71 -3.78 1.81
CA ILE A 120 -1.33 -4.75 0.77
C ILE A 120 -0.02 -4.31 0.10
N ILE A 121 0.93 -5.24 0.00
CA ILE A 121 2.10 -5.12 -0.87
C ILE A 121 1.92 -6.10 -2.01
N PHE A 122 1.81 -5.56 -3.22
CA PHE A 122 1.74 -6.34 -4.44
C PHE A 122 3.13 -6.49 -5.04
N HIS A 123 3.53 -7.71 -5.35
CA HIS A 123 4.73 -8.04 -6.12
C HIS A 123 4.32 -8.62 -7.47
N ASN A 124 4.46 -7.82 -8.52
CA ASN A 124 4.32 -8.33 -9.88
C ASN A 124 5.66 -8.89 -10.35
N ARG A 125 5.78 -10.21 -10.44
CA ARG A 125 6.95 -10.93 -11.01
C ARG A 125 6.70 -11.36 -12.45
N CYS A 126 5.63 -10.88 -13.07
CA CYS A 126 5.34 -11.10 -14.48
C CYS A 126 6.07 -10.02 -15.32
N PRO A 127 6.49 -10.38 -16.54
CA PRO A 127 7.09 -9.44 -17.50
C PRO A 127 6.06 -8.51 -18.15
N VAL A 128 4.80 -8.57 -17.73
CA VAL A 128 3.69 -7.74 -18.23
C VAL A 128 3.12 -6.89 -17.11
N THR A 129 2.52 -5.76 -17.47
CA THR A 129 1.79 -4.91 -16.52
C THR A 129 0.46 -5.58 -16.14
N ILE A 130 0.18 -5.61 -14.85
CA ILE A 130 -1.06 -6.18 -14.30
C ILE A 130 -1.95 -5.04 -13.79
N LEU A 131 -3.22 -5.12 -14.13
CA LEU A 131 -4.29 -4.31 -13.61
C LEU A 131 -4.99 -5.08 -12.49
N ILE A 132 -5.19 -4.44 -11.35
CA ILE A 132 -5.94 -5.00 -10.22
C ILE A 132 -7.20 -4.22 -9.97
N LYS A 133 -8.24 -4.90 -9.49
CA LYS A 133 -9.54 -4.30 -9.14
C LYS A 133 -10.18 -5.07 -8.00
N GLU A 134 -10.88 -4.37 -7.12
CA GLU A 134 -11.67 -5.02 -6.07
C GLU A 134 -13.00 -5.58 -6.57
N ASN A 135 -13.36 -6.75 -6.05
CA ASN A 135 -14.67 -7.36 -6.23
C ASN A 135 -15.70 -6.74 -5.29
N ILE A 136 -16.11 -5.53 -5.62
CA ILE A 136 -17.15 -4.77 -4.93
C ILE A 136 -18.41 -4.70 -5.79
N LYS A 137 -19.58 -4.73 -5.14
CA LYS A 137 -20.89 -4.63 -5.81
C LYS A 137 -21.26 -3.18 -6.15
N ASP A 138 -20.77 -2.23 -5.36
CA ASP A 138 -21.09 -0.82 -5.52
C ASP A 138 -20.16 -0.14 -6.52
N ILE A 139 -20.71 0.83 -7.26
CA ILE A 139 -19.93 1.65 -8.19
C ILE A 139 -19.00 2.54 -7.35
N PRO A 140 -17.68 2.49 -7.56
CA PRO A 140 -16.74 3.30 -6.81
C PRO A 140 -16.97 4.78 -7.09
N LYS A 141 -16.86 5.61 -6.05
CA LYS A 141 -17.10 7.06 -6.14
C LYS A 141 -15.98 7.83 -6.83
N PHE A 142 -14.82 7.19 -7.03
CA PHE A 142 -13.61 7.77 -7.62
C PHE A 142 -12.98 6.79 -8.62
N GLU A 143 -12.16 7.31 -9.54
CA GLU A 143 -11.51 6.56 -10.64
C GLU A 143 -10.45 5.52 -10.17
N VAL A 144 -10.34 5.24 -8.87
CA VAL A 144 -9.37 4.28 -8.29
C VAL A 144 -9.84 2.83 -8.38
N TYR A 145 -10.78 2.53 -9.28
CA TYR A 145 -11.33 1.18 -9.43
C TYR A 145 -10.30 0.17 -9.96
N CYS A 146 -9.28 0.67 -10.63
CA CYS A 146 -8.27 -0.15 -11.24
C CYS A 146 -6.89 0.42 -10.94
N ARG A 147 -6.00 -0.41 -10.38
CA ARG A 147 -4.63 -0.02 -10.13
C ARG A 147 -3.67 -0.76 -11.05
N ARG A 148 -2.77 0.01 -11.65
CA ARG A 148 -1.73 -0.47 -12.55
C ARG A 148 -0.50 -0.90 -11.76
N ILE A 149 0.01 -2.08 -12.06
CA ILE A 149 1.22 -2.65 -11.47
C ILE A 149 2.19 -2.98 -12.60
N PRO A 150 3.22 -2.14 -12.83
CA PRO A 150 4.19 -2.38 -13.89
C PRO A 150 4.86 -3.75 -13.78
N SER A 151 5.44 -4.22 -14.89
CA SER A 151 6.17 -5.48 -14.93
C SER A 151 7.35 -5.48 -13.96
N GLU A 152 7.60 -6.63 -13.33
CA GLU A 152 8.70 -6.85 -12.37
C GLU A 152 8.77 -5.80 -11.23
N CYS A 153 7.65 -5.15 -10.88
CA CYS A 153 7.58 -4.09 -9.89
C CYS A 153 6.79 -4.50 -8.65
N SER A 154 7.06 -3.79 -7.55
CA SER A 154 6.31 -3.93 -6.31
C SER A 154 5.62 -2.62 -5.96
N ILE A 155 4.37 -2.67 -5.49
CA ILE A 155 3.63 -1.48 -5.10
C ILE A 155 2.87 -1.66 -3.78
N HIS A 156 2.66 -0.55 -3.07
CA HIS A 156 1.70 -0.52 -1.97
C HIS A 156 0.30 -0.28 -2.47
N HIS A 157 -0.63 -1.15 -2.14
CA HIS A 157 -2.04 -0.97 -2.39
C HIS A 157 -2.83 -0.83 -1.08
N GLU A 158 -3.74 0.14 -1.08
CA GLU A 158 -4.76 0.30 -0.06
C GLU A 158 -6.10 0.07 -0.74
N LEU A 159 -6.91 -0.80 -0.13
CA LEU A 159 -8.19 -1.17 -0.69
C LEU A 159 -9.16 0.02 -0.62
N TYR A 160 -9.84 0.28 -1.72
CA TYR A 160 -11.00 1.15 -1.79
C TYR A 160 -12.03 0.81 -0.74
N HIS A 161 -12.28 -0.48 -0.44
CA HIS A 161 -13.19 -0.86 0.66
C HIS A 161 -12.79 -0.21 2.00
N GLN A 162 -11.49 -0.16 2.32
CA GLN A 162 -10.98 0.45 3.55
C GLN A 162 -11.13 1.97 3.53
N ILE A 163 -10.87 2.60 2.38
CA ILE A 163 -11.01 4.05 2.20
C ILE A 163 -12.48 4.48 2.31
N SER A 164 -13.35 3.79 1.57
CA SER A 164 -14.77 4.13 1.43
C SER A 164 -15.61 3.80 2.65
N SER A 165 -15.19 2.82 3.45
CA SER A 165 -15.90 2.39 4.66
C SER A 165 -15.35 3.04 5.93
N TYR A 166 -14.35 3.93 5.82
CA TYR A 166 -13.82 4.66 6.97
C TYR A 166 -14.87 5.66 7.52
N PRO A 167 -15.03 5.81 8.85
CA PRO A 167 -14.30 5.16 9.95
C PRO A 167 -14.87 3.81 10.41
N ASP A 168 -15.91 3.32 9.75
CA ASP A 168 -16.71 2.17 10.19
C ASP A 168 -16.08 0.80 9.87
N CYS A 169 -15.00 0.75 9.10
CA CYS A 169 -14.27 -0.47 8.77
C CYS A 169 -13.72 -1.16 10.03
N LYS A 170 -14.11 -2.42 10.26
CA LYS A 170 -13.58 -3.20 11.41
C LYS A 170 -12.38 -4.02 10.97
N THR A 171 -11.43 -4.18 11.88
CA THR A 171 -10.19 -4.96 11.69
C THR A 171 -10.40 -6.44 11.37
N LYS A 172 -11.63 -6.95 11.54
CA LYS A 172 -12.01 -8.35 11.34
C LYS A 172 -12.99 -8.56 10.18
N ASP A 173 -13.33 -7.50 9.45
CA ASP A 173 -14.20 -7.63 8.28
C ASP A 173 -13.44 -8.36 7.17
N LEU A 174 -14.15 -9.25 6.47
CA LEU A 174 -13.60 -9.93 5.30
C LEU A 174 -13.30 -8.90 4.22
N LEU A 175 -12.07 -8.88 3.74
CA LEU A 175 -11.65 -8.01 2.64
C LEU A 175 -12.28 -8.49 1.33
N PRO A 176 -12.61 -7.57 0.40
CA PRO A 176 -13.05 -7.96 -0.93
C PRO A 176 -11.97 -8.78 -1.64
N SER A 177 -12.40 -9.79 -2.41
CA SER A 177 -11.50 -10.49 -3.33
C SER A 177 -11.07 -9.57 -4.47
N LEU A 178 -10.00 -9.95 -5.17
CA LEU A 178 -9.39 -9.13 -6.21
C LEU A 178 -9.49 -9.79 -7.57
N PHE A 179 -9.73 -8.99 -8.59
CA PHE A 179 -9.64 -9.40 -9.99
C PHE A 179 -8.33 -8.89 -10.59
N LEU A 180 -7.71 -9.74 -11.41
CA LEU A 180 -6.47 -9.44 -12.11
C LEU A 180 -6.74 -9.40 -13.61
N ARG A 181 -6.02 -8.54 -14.32
CA ARG A 181 -6.07 -8.46 -15.77
C ARG A 181 -4.72 -8.01 -16.31
N VAL A 182 -4.33 -8.47 -17.50
CA VAL A 182 -3.13 -7.97 -18.18
C VAL A 182 -3.47 -6.69 -18.93
N GLU A 183 -2.67 -5.65 -18.76
CA GLU A 183 -2.81 -4.44 -19.56
C GLU A 183 -2.38 -4.73 -21.00
N SER A 184 -3.33 -4.69 -21.94
CA SER A 184 -3.06 -4.81 -23.38
C SER A 184 -2.80 -3.44 -24.00
N LEU A 185 -1.82 -3.38 -24.91
CA LEU A 185 -1.49 -2.19 -25.71
C LEU A 185 -2.37 -2.08 -26.97
N GLU A 186 -3.01 -3.17 -27.38
CA GLU A 186 -3.92 -3.24 -28.51
C GLU A 186 -5.37 -3.07 -28.01
N ASP A 187 -6.25 -2.42 -28.79
CA ASP A 187 -7.67 -2.12 -28.48
C ASP A 187 -8.55 -3.34 -28.12
N VAL A 188 -7.96 -4.53 -27.98
CA VAL A 188 -8.59 -5.72 -27.44
C VAL A 188 -8.52 -5.64 -25.92
N THR A 189 -9.62 -5.24 -25.28
CA THR A 189 -9.77 -5.32 -23.83
C THR A 189 -9.77 -6.78 -23.40
N THR A 190 -8.75 -7.20 -22.66
CA THR A 190 -8.71 -8.53 -22.03
C THR A 190 -9.79 -8.65 -20.95
N GLU A 191 -10.27 -9.87 -20.71
CA GLU A 191 -11.22 -10.16 -19.65
C GLU A 191 -10.54 -10.18 -18.28
N TRP A 192 -11.32 -9.91 -17.23
CA TRP A 192 -10.87 -10.06 -15.84
C TRP A 192 -10.76 -11.53 -15.48
N SER A 193 -9.81 -11.86 -14.60
CA SER A 193 -9.63 -13.20 -14.08
C SER A 193 -10.76 -13.66 -13.17
N ASP A 194 -10.71 -14.92 -12.73
CA ASP A 194 -11.43 -15.38 -11.54
C ASP A 194 -10.99 -14.58 -10.29
N ALA A 195 -11.85 -14.58 -9.27
CA ALA A 195 -11.63 -13.83 -8.05
C ALA A 195 -10.52 -14.45 -7.19
N VAL A 196 -9.52 -13.64 -6.84
CA VAL A 196 -8.43 -13.97 -5.91
C VAL A 196 -8.85 -13.63 -4.50
N ASP A 197 -8.91 -14.63 -3.62
CA ASP A 197 -9.25 -14.40 -2.22
C ASP A 197 -8.01 -14.06 -1.39
N ILE A 198 -7.86 -12.80 -1.00
CA ILE A 198 -6.73 -12.30 -0.21
C ILE A 198 -6.86 -12.55 1.30
N ASN A 199 -7.99 -13.11 1.76
CA ASN A 199 -8.19 -13.39 3.20
C ASN A 199 -7.54 -14.71 3.62
N ASN A 200 -7.27 -15.60 2.67
CA ASN A 200 -6.70 -16.91 2.91
C ASN A 200 -5.25 -16.96 2.42
N GLN A 201 -4.34 -17.37 3.32
CA GLN A 201 -2.93 -17.53 2.98
C GLN A 201 -2.70 -18.76 2.10
N GLY A 202 -1.69 -18.67 1.24
CA GLY A 202 -1.28 -19.74 0.33
C GLY A 202 -1.34 -19.32 -1.13
N THR A 203 -1.09 -20.30 -2.01
CA THR A 203 -0.97 -20.08 -3.44
C THR A 203 -2.26 -20.43 -4.16
N GLN A 204 -2.78 -19.48 -4.95
CA GLN A 204 -3.91 -19.66 -5.86
C GLN A 204 -3.39 -19.67 -7.31
N VAL A 205 -4.06 -20.43 -8.19
CA VAL A 205 -3.74 -20.47 -9.63
C VAL A 205 -4.82 -19.72 -10.37
N VAL A 206 -4.42 -18.75 -11.18
CA VAL A 206 -5.33 -17.84 -11.88
C VAL A 206 -4.96 -17.81 -13.36
N PHE A 207 -5.95 -17.85 -14.23
CA PHE A 207 -5.74 -17.66 -15.67
C PHE A 207 -5.90 -16.18 -16.04
N LEU A 208 -4.87 -15.60 -16.66
CA LEU A 208 -4.90 -14.25 -17.19
C LEU A 208 -5.04 -14.29 -18.71
N THR A 209 -6.18 -13.83 -19.23
CA THR A 209 -6.44 -13.73 -20.67
C THR A 209 -5.35 -12.89 -21.35
N GLY A 210 -4.73 -13.44 -22.40
CA GLY A 210 -3.63 -12.80 -23.13
C GLY A 210 -2.23 -13.03 -22.53
N PHE A 211 -2.09 -13.79 -21.44
CA PHE A 211 -0.79 -14.11 -20.85
C PHE A 211 -0.64 -15.59 -20.45
N GLY A 212 -1.64 -16.19 -19.80
CA GLY A 212 -1.62 -17.58 -19.36
C GLY A 212 -1.82 -17.75 -17.85
N TYR A 213 -1.44 -18.90 -17.31
CA TYR A 213 -1.56 -19.20 -15.88
C TYR A 213 -0.50 -18.48 -15.05
N VAL A 214 -0.95 -17.91 -13.93
CA VAL A 214 -0.09 -17.32 -12.91
C VAL A 214 -0.38 -17.92 -11.54
N TYR A 215 0.65 -17.95 -10.72
CA TYR A 215 0.56 -18.25 -9.30
C TYR A 215 0.41 -16.94 -8.53
N VAL A 216 -0.61 -16.88 -7.69
CA VAL A 216 -0.86 -15.76 -6.78
C VAL A 216 -0.64 -16.27 -5.37
N ASP A 217 0.50 -15.91 -4.78
CA ASP A 217 0.88 -16.30 -3.43
C ASP A 217 0.50 -15.20 -2.43
N ILE A 218 -0.24 -15.56 -1.40
CA ILE A 218 -0.74 -14.66 -0.37
C ILE A 218 -0.12 -15.01 0.98
N VAL A 219 0.61 -14.05 1.55
CA VAL A 219 1.27 -14.20 2.85
C VAL A 219 0.88 -13.04 3.76
N LEU A 220 0.38 -13.36 4.95
CA LEU A 220 0.11 -12.34 5.97
C LEU A 220 1.31 -12.28 6.92
N GLN A 221 2.06 -11.19 6.86
CA GLN A 221 3.26 -11.00 7.66
C GLN A 221 3.28 -9.59 8.27
N CYS A 222 3.48 -9.49 9.59
CA CYS A 222 3.50 -8.22 10.33
C CYS A 222 2.23 -7.35 10.17
N GLY A 223 1.05 -7.94 9.96
CA GLY A 223 -0.16 -7.16 9.66
C GLY A 223 -0.16 -6.53 8.27
N THR A 224 0.70 -6.99 7.36
CA THR A 224 0.71 -6.63 5.93
C THR A 224 0.39 -7.88 5.12
N VAL A 225 -0.50 -7.75 4.14
CA VAL A 225 -0.82 -8.80 3.18
C VAL A 225 0.12 -8.63 1.98
N PHE A 226 0.95 -9.64 1.76
CA PHE A 226 1.79 -9.75 0.56
C PHE A 226 1.04 -10.54 -0.48
N VAL A 227 0.92 -9.98 -1.68
CA VAL A 227 0.33 -10.67 -2.84
C VAL A 227 1.40 -10.71 -3.93
N THR A 228 1.95 -11.90 -4.17
CA THR A 228 2.97 -12.11 -5.20
C THR A 228 2.35 -12.81 -6.40
N VAL A 229 2.39 -12.16 -7.56
CA VAL A 229 1.90 -12.72 -8.83
C VAL A 229 3.11 -13.12 -9.67
N ALA A 230 3.25 -14.41 -9.99
CA ALA A 230 4.38 -14.95 -10.74
C ALA A 230 3.92 -15.89 -11.86
N PRO A 231 4.58 -15.87 -13.04
CA PRO A 231 4.30 -16.85 -14.09
C PRO A 231 4.86 -18.23 -13.73
N GLU A 232 4.36 -19.27 -14.40
CA GLU A 232 4.67 -20.68 -14.12
C GLU A 232 6.19 -20.99 -14.10
N GLY A 233 6.99 -20.30 -14.91
CA GLY A 233 8.44 -20.49 -14.99
C GLY A 233 9.31 -19.67 -14.02
N LYS A 234 8.73 -18.77 -13.22
CA LYS A 234 9.47 -17.90 -12.27
C LYS A 234 9.12 -18.17 -10.81
N VAL A 235 8.50 -19.31 -10.50
CA VAL A 235 8.33 -19.74 -9.12
C VAL A 235 9.72 -20.07 -8.55
N GLY A 236 10.36 -19.07 -7.96
CA GLY A 236 11.62 -19.25 -7.25
C GLY A 236 11.44 -20.18 -6.05
N PRO A 237 12.52 -20.81 -5.56
CA PRO A 237 12.48 -21.62 -4.36
C PRO A 237 12.36 -20.71 -3.13
N SER A 238 11.16 -20.22 -2.87
CA SER A 238 10.83 -19.50 -1.64
C SER A 238 9.46 -19.97 -1.19
N LEU A 239 9.45 -21.14 -0.55
CA LEU A 239 8.51 -21.60 0.51
C LEU A 239 8.74 -23.10 0.83
N THR A 240 9.99 -23.55 0.90
CA THR A 240 10.36 -24.79 1.61
C THR A 240 11.34 -24.46 2.72
N ALA A 241 10.90 -23.63 3.68
CA ALA A 241 11.58 -23.52 4.96
C ALA A 241 10.97 -24.54 5.94
N THR A 242 11.66 -25.68 6.05
CA THR A 242 11.87 -26.46 7.28
C THR A 242 10.62 -26.87 8.09
N ASN A 243 10.02 -27.98 7.71
CA ASN A 243 9.52 -28.94 8.70
C ASN A 243 10.72 -29.80 9.13
N ARG A 244 11.25 -29.54 10.33
CA ARG A 244 11.99 -30.50 11.14
C ARG A 244 11.62 -30.30 12.59
#